data_AF-A0A7R8VGT9-F1
#
_entry.id   AF-A0A7R8VGT9-F1
#
_cell.length_a   1.000
_cell.length_b   1.000
_cell.length_c   1.000
_cell.angle_alpha   90.00
_cell.angle_beta   90.00
_cell.angle_gamma   90.00
#
_symmetry.space_group_name_H-M   'P 1'
#
loop_
_entity.id
_entity.type
_entity.pdbx_description
1 polymer ?
#
loop_
_entity_poly.entity_id
_entity_poly.type
_entity_poly.pdbx_seq_one_letter_code
_entity_poly.pdbx_strand_id
1 'polypeptide(L)'
;MVKYGSCCTEFNTLADISLKRRRWLLRKLLLGCDGLAVVSSALRNPPVQGDLVTGQVAECVSRLATSLGVANPKQNKFWTKLGYKDDNPAIGNIELLVSGEDEDIVLLKLDDGGEVPAKRSMLINFSPVFEAMFKGGFKESTQTMVTLSDISTPCLKLLLHLAASQPISSLPEMDLLLSLELIQALDQFLVPGGWSLARRITTLLLDPDSAGSLYRQCVGHIVAPLVALKQAALHYALVATMTTNQRRILFDELRACPGALGEVRELLRGQLLPCKYVHIMTATAGSAAHSSTGTSNASIADINI
;
A
#
# COMPACT_ATOMS: atom_id res chain seq x y z
N MET A 1 -37.43 -15.11 29.41
CA MET A 1 -36.18 -14.70 28.75
C MET A 1 -36.52 -13.64 27.73
N VAL A 2 -36.30 -12.37 28.06
CA VAL A 2 -36.67 -11.21 27.22
C VAL A 2 -35.47 -10.81 26.36
N LYS A 3 -35.73 -10.60 25.06
CA LYS A 3 -34.77 -10.23 24.01
C LYS A 3 -34.12 -8.86 24.30
N TYR A 4 -32.82 -8.83 24.60
CA TYR A 4 -31.98 -7.63 24.64
C TYR A 4 -31.13 -7.50 23.36
N GLY A 5 -31.79 -7.38 22.21
CA GLY A 5 -31.10 -7.39 20.90
C GLY A 5 -31.29 -6.17 20.00
N SER A 6 -32.12 -5.18 20.37
CA SER A 6 -32.62 -4.18 19.41
C SER A 6 -32.24 -2.72 19.68
N CYS A 7 -31.51 -2.40 20.77
CA CYS A 7 -31.31 -1.00 21.17
C CYS A 7 -30.05 -0.34 20.59
N CYS A 8 -29.04 -1.11 20.15
CA CYS A 8 -27.78 -0.55 19.65
C CYS A 8 -27.85 -0.04 18.19
N THR A 9 -28.81 -0.52 17.39
CA THR A 9 -28.95 -0.11 15.98
C THR A 9 -29.73 1.19 15.79
N GLU A 10 -30.69 1.48 16.68
CA GLU A 10 -31.48 2.73 16.65
C GLU A 10 -30.71 3.94 17.21
N PHE A 11 -29.79 3.72 18.17
CA PHE A 11 -28.91 4.79 18.67
C PHE A 11 -27.85 5.22 17.66
N ASN A 12 -27.29 4.26 16.89
CA ASN A 12 -26.30 4.56 15.85
C ASN A 12 -26.92 5.35 14.67
N THR A 13 -28.18 5.06 14.32
CA THR A 13 -28.88 5.78 13.24
C THR A 13 -29.28 7.20 13.65
N LEU A 14 -29.69 7.43 14.90
CA LEU A 14 -29.95 8.78 15.43
C LEU A 14 -28.65 9.59 15.64
N ALA A 15 -27.58 8.94 16.08
CA ALA A 15 -26.25 9.55 16.15
C ALA A 15 -25.79 9.98 14.76
N ASP A 16 -25.89 9.13 13.73
CA ASP A 16 -25.53 9.45 12.34
C ASP A 16 -26.36 10.59 11.73
N ILE A 17 -27.66 10.66 12.01
CA ILE A 17 -28.53 11.75 11.54
C ILE A 17 -28.17 13.08 12.25
N SER A 18 -27.89 13.02 13.55
CA SER A 18 -27.45 14.19 14.32
C SER A 18 -26.05 14.68 13.88
N LEU A 19 -25.17 13.75 13.51
CA LEU A 19 -23.82 14.05 13.05
C LEU A 19 -23.83 14.65 11.65
N LYS A 20 -24.66 14.16 10.73
CA LYS A 20 -24.86 14.78 9.40
C LYS A 20 -25.35 16.22 9.51
N ARG A 21 -26.31 16.51 10.39
CA ARG A 21 -26.78 17.90 10.64
C ARG A 21 -25.72 18.77 11.30
N ARG A 22 -24.83 18.19 12.11
CA ARG A 22 -23.76 18.90 12.84
C ARG A 22 -22.39 18.80 12.17
N ARG A 23 -22.28 18.28 10.94
CA ARG A 23 -21.01 18.20 10.19
C ARG A 23 -20.35 19.56 10.03
N TRP A 24 -21.14 20.64 9.89
CA TRP A 24 -20.59 21.99 9.82
C TRP A 24 -19.97 22.45 11.15
N LEU A 25 -20.57 22.09 12.30
CA LEU A 25 -20.01 22.37 13.63
C LEU A 25 -18.73 21.56 13.85
N LEU A 26 -18.75 20.27 13.53
CA LEU A 26 -17.56 19.42 13.58
C LEU A 26 -16.44 19.98 12.69
N ARG A 27 -16.76 20.38 11.45
CA ARG A 27 -15.80 21.07 10.57
C ARG A 27 -15.26 22.35 11.21
N LYS A 28 -16.13 23.21 11.75
CA LYS A 28 -15.72 24.46 12.38
C LYS A 28 -14.81 24.22 13.58
N LEU A 29 -15.14 23.26 14.45
CA LEU A 29 -14.33 22.91 15.62
C LEU A 29 -13.01 22.23 15.24
N LEU A 30 -13.05 21.24 14.35
CA LEU A 30 -11.89 20.41 14.01
C LEU A 30 -10.93 21.09 13.04
N LEU A 31 -11.43 21.89 12.09
CA LEU A 31 -10.62 22.60 11.10
C LEU A 31 -10.45 24.09 11.43
N GLY A 32 -11.49 24.75 11.92
CA GLY A 32 -11.47 26.20 12.17
C GLY A 32 -10.96 26.60 13.54
N CYS A 33 -10.95 25.68 14.50
CA CYS A 33 -10.42 25.89 15.86
C CYS A 33 -9.25 24.95 16.16
N ASP A 34 -8.58 24.41 15.13
CA ASP A 34 -7.44 23.48 15.25
C ASP A 34 -7.71 22.24 16.13
N GLY A 35 -8.97 21.82 16.26
CA GLY A 35 -9.34 20.66 17.07
C GLY A 35 -8.61 19.38 16.63
N LEU A 36 -8.34 19.19 15.34
CA LEU A 36 -7.51 18.08 14.86
C LEU A 36 -6.06 18.15 15.36
N ALA A 37 -5.48 19.35 15.48
CA ALA A 37 -4.14 19.52 16.02
C ALA A 37 -4.10 19.17 17.51
N VAL A 38 -5.13 19.56 18.27
CA VAL A 38 -5.28 19.17 19.68
C VAL A 38 -5.41 17.65 19.84
N VAL A 39 -6.25 17.00 19.04
CA VAL A 39 -6.41 15.54 19.06
C VAL A 39 -5.12 14.83 18.67
N SER A 40 -4.43 15.30 17.62
CA SER A 40 -3.13 14.76 17.20
C SER A 40 -2.05 14.95 18.27
N SER A 41 -2.04 16.10 18.95
CA SER A 41 -1.15 16.38 20.08
C SER A 41 -1.44 15.46 21.26
N ALA A 42 -2.71 15.21 21.59
CA ALA A 42 -3.11 14.31 22.65
C ALA A 42 -2.74 12.84 22.36
N LEU A 43 -2.78 12.43 21.08
CA LEU A 43 -2.28 11.12 20.65
C LEU A 43 -0.75 11.03 20.75
N ARG A 44 -0.04 12.09 20.39
CA ARG A 44 1.43 12.12 20.40
C ARG A 44 1.99 12.15 21.84
N ASN A 45 1.43 13.04 22.64
CA ASN A 45 1.87 13.37 24.00
C ASN A 45 0.67 13.24 24.95
N PRO A 46 0.31 12.02 25.39
CA PRO A 46 -0.80 11.86 26.31
C PRO A 46 -0.52 12.63 27.62
N PRO A 47 -1.50 13.38 28.15
CA PRO A 47 -1.30 14.34 29.24
C PRO A 47 -0.94 13.70 30.59
N VAL A 48 -1.10 12.38 30.73
CA VAL A 48 -0.76 11.61 31.93
C VAL A 48 -0.16 10.28 31.48
N GLN A 49 0.87 9.80 32.17
CA GLN A 49 1.54 8.49 31.97
C GLN A 49 0.63 7.28 32.32
N GLY A 50 -0.65 7.34 31.99
CA GLY A 50 -1.64 6.30 32.25
C GLY A 50 -2.18 5.72 30.95
N ASP A 51 -2.00 4.40 30.78
CA ASP A 51 -2.46 3.61 29.62
C ASP A 51 -3.95 3.81 29.29
N LEU A 52 -4.75 4.16 30.30
CA LEU A 52 -6.19 4.40 30.18
C LEU A 52 -6.52 5.63 29.32
N VAL A 53 -5.75 6.72 29.46
CA VAL A 53 -6.02 7.98 28.74
C VAL A 53 -5.70 7.82 27.26
N THR A 54 -4.58 7.18 26.92
CA THR A 54 -4.21 6.88 25.53
C THR A 54 -5.27 6.01 24.85
N GLY A 55 -5.76 4.99 25.55
CA GLY A 55 -6.85 4.13 25.03
C GLY A 55 -8.14 4.90 24.76
N GLN A 56 -8.52 5.84 25.65
CA GLN A 56 -9.70 6.69 25.46
C GLN A 56 -9.54 7.66 24.27
N VAL A 57 -8.37 8.28 24.11
CA VAL A 57 -8.11 9.18 22.97
C VAL A 57 -8.18 8.41 21.65
N ALA A 58 -7.55 7.23 21.58
CA ALA A 58 -7.61 6.35 20.40
C ALA A 58 -9.06 5.92 20.08
N GLU A 59 -9.85 5.60 21.10
CA GLU A 59 -11.27 5.28 20.96
C GLU A 59 -12.08 6.47 20.42
N CYS A 60 -11.86 7.67 20.96
CA CYS A 60 -12.52 8.89 20.48
C CYS A 60 -12.18 9.18 19.01
N VAL A 61 -10.91 9.00 18.62
CA VAL A 61 -10.44 9.16 17.23
C VAL A 61 -11.09 8.14 16.30
N SER A 62 -11.19 6.88 16.74
CA SER A 62 -11.86 5.84 15.97
C SER A 62 -13.36 6.12 15.76
N ARG A 63 -14.06 6.58 16.81
CA ARG A 63 -15.47 6.98 16.71
C ARG A 63 -15.65 8.17 15.78
N LEU A 64 -14.75 9.15 15.86
CA LEU A 64 -14.73 10.27 14.92
C LEU A 64 -14.54 9.77 13.48
N ALA A 65 -13.53 8.93 13.22
CA ALA A 65 -13.27 8.35 11.90
C ALA A 65 -14.49 7.60 11.33
N THR A 66 -15.13 6.76 12.15
CA THR A 66 -16.35 6.04 11.80
C THR A 66 -17.47 7.00 11.41
N SER A 67 -17.68 8.04 12.23
CA SER A 67 -18.72 9.06 11.99
C SER A 67 -18.46 9.94 10.75
N LEU A 68 -17.19 10.05 10.36
CA LEU A 68 -16.78 10.72 9.13
C LEU A 68 -16.94 9.82 7.89
N GLY A 69 -17.19 8.53 8.08
CA GLY A 69 -17.34 7.57 6.98
C GLY A 69 -16.02 6.98 6.49
N VAL A 70 -14.98 6.97 7.33
CA VAL A 70 -13.73 6.27 7.02
C VAL A 70 -14.03 4.79 6.80
N ALA A 71 -13.61 4.28 5.65
CA ALA A 71 -13.91 2.93 5.22
C ALA A 71 -13.05 1.88 5.92
N ASN A 72 -13.66 0.80 6.41
CA ASN A 72 -12.94 -0.37 6.90
C ASN A 72 -12.42 -1.19 5.72
N PRO A 73 -11.10 -1.47 5.64
CA PRO A 73 -10.50 -2.15 4.49
C PRO A 73 -10.96 -3.60 4.33
N LYS A 74 -11.40 -4.28 5.39
CA LYS A 74 -11.96 -5.64 5.27
C LYS A 74 -13.39 -5.67 4.73
N GLN A 75 -14.13 -4.57 4.82
CA GLN A 75 -15.57 -4.53 4.53
C GLN A 75 -15.89 -3.71 3.28
N ASN A 76 -15.00 -2.82 2.86
CA ASN A 76 -15.27 -1.90 1.77
C ASN A 76 -14.95 -2.52 0.40
N LYS A 77 -15.83 -2.26 -0.59
CA LYS A 77 -15.71 -2.73 -1.96
C LYS A 77 -14.46 -2.22 -2.69
N PHE A 78 -13.97 -1.01 -2.37
CA PHE A 78 -12.71 -0.50 -2.92
C PHE A 78 -11.57 -1.43 -2.56
N TRP A 79 -11.43 -1.73 -1.26
CA TRP A 79 -10.33 -2.54 -0.75
C TRP A 79 -10.43 -4.02 -1.16
N THR A 80 -11.64 -4.57 -1.19
CA THR A 80 -11.89 -5.95 -1.64
C THR A 80 -11.83 -6.13 -3.16
N LYS A 81 -11.85 -5.02 -3.92
CA LYS A 81 -11.64 -4.99 -5.38
C LYS A 81 -10.29 -4.38 -5.76
N LEU A 82 -9.32 -4.29 -4.84
CA LEU A 82 -7.92 -4.08 -5.24
C LEU A 82 -7.55 -5.19 -6.22
N GLY A 83 -7.30 -4.84 -7.47
CA GLY A 83 -7.03 -5.76 -8.57
C GLY A 83 -7.57 -5.19 -9.87
N TYR A 84 -6.70 -5.00 -10.86
CA TYR A 84 -7.15 -4.68 -12.21
C TYR A 84 -7.83 -5.93 -12.81
N LYS A 85 -8.76 -5.74 -13.74
CA LYS A 85 -9.36 -6.86 -14.49
C LYS A 85 -8.31 -7.70 -15.26
N ASP A 86 -7.09 -7.17 -15.43
CA ASP A 86 -5.94 -7.78 -16.11
C ASP A 86 -4.94 -8.48 -15.18
N ASP A 87 -5.25 -8.68 -13.89
CA ASP A 87 -4.40 -9.48 -12.99
C ASP A 87 -4.40 -10.99 -13.36
N ASN A 88 -5.11 -11.38 -14.43
CA ASN A 88 -4.84 -12.63 -15.11
C ASN A 88 -3.79 -12.31 -16.17
N PRO A 89 -2.50 -12.61 -15.93
CA PRO A 89 -1.53 -12.40 -16.98
C PRO A 89 -1.99 -13.28 -18.13
N ALA A 90 -2.23 -12.71 -19.30
CA ALA A 90 -2.16 -13.47 -20.54
C ALA A 90 -0.69 -13.84 -20.80
N ILE A 91 -0.04 -14.46 -19.81
CA ILE A 91 1.18 -15.23 -19.99
C ILE A 91 0.66 -16.46 -20.73
N GLY A 92 0.71 -16.40 -22.06
CA GLY A 92 0.29 -17.51 -22.92
C GLY A 92 0.94 -18.79 -22.40
N ASN A 93 0.14 -19.86 -22.28
CA ASN A 93 0.51 -21.17 -21.74
C ASN A 93 2.03 -21.42 -21.83
N ILE A 94 2.77 -21.10 -20.76
CA ILE A 94 4.16 -21.51 -20.68
C ILE A 94 4.07 -22.98 -20.30
N GLU A 95 4.01 -23.84 -21.30
CA GLU A 95 4.28 -25.25 -21.11
C GLU A 95 5.61 -25.34 -20.40
N LEU A 96 5.59 -25.96 -19.22
CA LEU A 96 6.75 -26.32 -18.44
C LEU A 96 7.54 -27.35 -19.27
N LEU A 97 8.24 -26.90 -20.31
CA LEU A 97 9.14 -27.72 -21.11
C LEU A 97 10.33 -28.04 -20.23
N VAL A 98 10.17 -29.01 -19.32
CA VAL A 98 11.29 -29.66 -18.62
C VAL A 98 12.17 -30.42 -19.63
N SER A 99 11.68 -30.65 -20.85
CA SER A 99 12.42 -31.20 -21.98
C SER A 99 12.98 -30.09 -22.89
N GLY A 100 14.15 -29.56 -22.54
CA GLY A 100 14.95 -28.68 -23.38
C GLY A 100 16.40 -28.78 -22.94
N GLU A 101 17.32 -28.81 -23.91
CA GLU A 101 18.76 -28.98 -23.74
C GLU A 101 19.33 -28.07 -22.64
N ASP A 102 20.31 -28.56 -21.86
CA ASP A 102 20.89 -27.87 -20.69
C ASP A 102 21.45 -26.46 -20.99
N GLU A 103 21.59 -26.08 -22.27
CA GLU A 103 22.15 -24.79 -22.71
C GLU A 103 21.25 -23.57 -22.41
N ASP A 104 19.94 -23.74 -22.19
CA ASP A 104 19.01 -22.64 -21.88
C ASP A 104 18.94 -22.27 -20.38
N ILE A 105 19.70 -22.96 -19.53
CA ILE A 105 19.72 -22.71 -18.09
C ILE A 105 20.66 -21.54 -17.76
N VAL A 106 20.15 -20.59 -16.98
CA VAL A 106 20.92 -19.51 -16.35
C VAL A 106 20.85 -19.64 -14.83
N LEU A 107 21.98 -19.41 -14.17
CA LEU A 107 22.07 -19.41 -12.72
C LEU A 107 21.91 -17.99 -12.19
N LEU A 108 20.83 -17.74 -11.44
CA LEU A 108 20.55 -16.44 -10.83
C LEU A 108 21.17 -16.39 -9.44
N LYS A 109 22.16 -15.53 -9.26
CA LYS A 109 22.86 -15.31 -7.98
C LYS A 109 22.29 -14.11 -7.26
N LEU A 110 22.03 -14.24 -5.96
CA LEU A 110 21.34 -13.25 -5.14
C LEU A 110 22.23 -12.66 -4.04
N ASP A 111 21.78 -11.55 -3.46
CA ASP A 111 22.50 -10.84 -2.39
C ASP A 111 22.63 -11.65 -1.10
N ASP A 112 21.68 -12.56 -0.83
CA ASP A 112 21.72 -13.50 0.28
C ASP A 112 22.69 -14.68 0.04
N GLY A 113 23.42 -14.66 -1.08
CA GLY A 113 24.34 -15.70 -1.50
C GLY A 113 23.67 -16.92 -2.13
N GLY A 114 22.33 -16.90 -2.25
CA GLY A 114 21.58 -17.96 -2.91
C GLY A 114 21.82 -18.00 -4.41
N GLU A 115 21.72 -19.20 -4.96
CA GLU A 115 21.82 -19.45 -6.40
C GLU A 115 20.60 -20.27 -6.85
N VAL A 116 19.88 -19.75 -7.84
CA VAL A 116 18.63 -20.36 -8.33
C VAL A 116 18.73 -20.59 -9.84
N PRO A 117 18.71 -21.85 -10.31
CA PRO A 117 18.69 -22.13 -11.75
C PRO A 117 17.30 -21.82 -12.33
N ALA A 118 17.26 -21.19 -13.50
CA ALA A 118 16.04 -20.89 -14.24
C ALA A 118 16.27 -20.98 -15.75
N LYS A 119 15.21 -21.17 -16.53
CA LYS A 119 15.28 -21.20 -18.00
C LYS A 119 15.15 -19.80 -18.56
N ARG A 120 16.07 -19.36 -19.43
CA ARG A 120 16.00 -18.00 -20.01
C ARG A 120 14.71 -17.81 -20.78
N SER A 121 14.29 -18.80 -21.57
CA SER A 121 13.03 -18.78 -22.31
C SER A 121 11.81 -18.46 -21.43
N MET A 122 11.70 -19.09 -20.26
CA MET A 122 10.63 -18.82 -19.28
C MET A 122 10.70 -17.40 -18.73
N LEU A 123 11.90 -16.94 -18.34
CA LEU A 123 12.10 -15.61 -17.78
C LEU A 123 11.76 -14.50 -18.78
N ILE A 124 12.20 -14.65 -20.03
CA ILE A 124 11.94 -13.74 -21.14
C ILE A 124 10.44 -13.58 -21.37
N ASN A 125 9.69 -14.68 -21.42
CA ASN A 125 8.24 -14.62 -21.65
C ASN A 125 7.47 -14.05 -20.44
N PHE A 126 8.04 -14.16 -19.25
CA PHE A 126 7.41 -13.76 -18.01
C PHE A 126 7.60 -12.29 -17.67
N SER A 127 8.77 -11.72 -17.97
CA SER A 127 9.15 -10.36 -17.59
C SER A 127 9.83 -9.62 -18.73
N PRO A 128 9.37 -8.41 -19.08
CA PRO A 128 10.05 -7.58 -20.08
C PRO A 128 11.46 -7.17 -19.63
N VAL A 129 11.74 -7.15 -18.33
CA VAL A 129 13.08 -6.88 -17.79
C VAL A 129 14.03 -8.02 -18.14
N PHE A 130 13.60 -9.27 -17.94
CA PHE A 130 14.39 -10.43 -18.37
C PHE A 130 14.47 -10.56 -19.89
N GLU A 131 13.41 -10.20 -20.63
CA GLU A 131 13.48 -10.12 -22.09
C GLU A 131 14.56 -9.14 -22.54
N ALA A 132 14.57 -7.92 -22.01
CA ALA A 132 15.60 -6.94 -22.31
C ALA A 132 16.99 -7.42 -21.89
N MET A 133 17.12 -8.01 -20.70
CA MET A 133 18.40 -8.52 -20.18
C MET A 133 19.02 -9.60 -21.07
N PHE A 134 18.22 -10.57 -21.54
CA PHE A 134 18.72 -11.71 -22.30
C PHE A 134 18.71 -11.53 -23.82
N LYS A 135 17.83 -10.68 -24.38
CA LYS A 135 17.77 -10.40 -25.83
C LYS A 135 18.33 -9.03 -26.23
N GLY A 136 18.51 -8.10 -25.29
CA GLY A 136 18.88 -6.71 -25.57
C GLY A 136 20.34 -6.46 -25.91
N GLY A 137 21.16 -7.52 -26.06
CA GLY A 137 22.58 -7.40 -26.38
C GLY A 137 23.47 -6.94 -25.22
N PHE A 138 22.97 -7.01 -23.98
CA PHE A 138 23.77 -6.76 -22.78
C PHE A 138 24.73 -7.92 -22.50
N LYS A 139 25.68 -7.72 -21.59
CA LYS A 139 26.67 -8.75 -21.23
C LYS A 139 25.98 -10.02 -20.72
N GLU A 140 24.91 -9.84 -19.96
CA GLU A 140 24.06 -10.84 -19.35
C GLU A 140 23.45 -11.81 -20.38
N SER A 141 23.26 -11.38 -21.63
CA SER A 141 22.72 -12.24 -22.71
C SER A 141 23.56 -13.49 -23.00
N THR A 142 24.86 -13.42 -22.74
CA THR A 142 25.81 -14.52 -22.99
C THR A 142 26.30 -15.20 -21.71
N GLN A 143 25.93 -14.68 -20.53
CA GLN A 143 26.41 -15.20 -19.26
C GLN A 143 25.56 -16.39 -18.80
N THR A 144 26.23 -17.43 -18.30
CA THR A 144 25.59 -18.58 -17.64
C THR A 144 25.19 -18.29 -16.20
N MET A 145 25.72 -17.21 -15.61
CA MET A 145 25.37 -16.73 -14.27
C MET A 145 25.10 -15.23 -14.31
N VAL A 146 23.97 -14.81 -13.75
CA VAL A 146 23.57 -13.40 -13.65
C VAL A 146 23.27 -13.07 -12.19
N THR A 147 23.74 -11.93 -11.72
CA THR A 147 23.47 -11.46 -10.36
C THR A 147 22.23 -10.58 -10.35
N LEU A 148 21.28 -10.86 -9.45
CA LEU A 148 20.12 -10.01 -9.20
C LEU A 148 20.25 -9.40 -7.80
N SER A 149 20.04 -8.09 -7.70
CA SER A 149 20.05 -7.36 -6.44
C SER A 149 18.64 -7.14 -5.91
N ASP A 150 18.56 -6.87 -4.60
CA ASP A 150 17.36 -6.44 -3.87
C ASP A 150 16.21 -7.46 -3.91
N ILE A 151 16.53 -8.74 -4.10
CA ILE A 151 15.59 -9.85 -4.03
C ILE A 151 16.21 -11.05 -3.32
N SER A 152 15.48 -11.61 -2.37
CA SER A 152 15.87 -12.80 -1.63
C SER A 152 15.56 -14.08 -2.39
N THR A 153 16.26 -15.15 -2.05
CA THR A 153 16.02 -16.49 -2.60
C THR A 153 14.56 -16.95 -2.48
N PRO A 154 13.89 -16.87 -1.31
CA PRO A 154 12.48 -17.27 -1.22
C PRO A 154 11.57 -16.43 -2.11
N CYS A 155 11.82 -15.13 -2.24
CA CYS A 155 11.03 -14.25 -3.10
C CYS A 155 11.19 -14.62 -4.58
N LEU A 156 12.44 -14.83 -5.04
CA LEU A 156 12.70 -15.26 -6.42
C LEU A 156 12.01 -16.59 -6.73
N LYS A 157 12.02 -17.55 -5.80
CA LYS A 157 11.32 -18.84 -6.01
C LYS A 157 9.81 -18.65 -6.19
N LEU A 158 9.18 -17.73 -5.46
CA LEU A 158 7.77 -17.40 -5.66
C LEU A 158 7.52 -16.71 -7.01
N LEU A 159 8.43 -15.84 -7.42
CA LEU A 159 8.36 -15.18 -8.72
C LEU A 159 8.46 -16.18 -9.88
N LEU A 160 9.39 -17.16 -9.78
CA LEU A 160 9.51 -18.25 -10.75
C LEU A 160 8.29 -19.20 -10.73
N HIS A 161 7.68 -19.38 -9.56
CA HIS A 161 6.41 -20.13 -9.46
C HIS A 161 5.31 -19.45 -10.26
N LEU A 162 5.19 -18.11 -10.18
CA LEU A 162 4.26 -17.35 -11.02
C LEU A 162 4.63 -17.46 -12.51
N ALA A 163 5.92 -17.45 -12.84
CA ALA A 163 6.41 -17.62 -14.21
C ALA A 163 6.04 -18.98 -14.82
N ALA A 164 5.87 -20.02 -14.01
CA ALA A 164 5.34 -21.31 -14.42
C ALA A 164 3.80 -21.30 -14.66
N SER A 165 3.26 -20.15 -15.06
CA SER A 165 1.83 -19.88 -15.32
C SER A 165 0.91 -20.21 -14.15
N GLN A 166 1.40 -20.05 -12.92
CA GLN A 166 0.61 -20.27 -11.71
C GLN A 166 -0.05 -18.96 -11.26
N PRO A 167 -1.35 -18.96 -10.94
CA PRO A 167 -2.02 -17.76 -10.47
C PRO A 167 -1.55 -17.36 -9.07
N ILE A 168 -1.66 -16.08 -8.72
CA ILE A 168 -1.32 -15.57 -7.37
C ILE A 168 -2.10 -16.29 -6.25
N SER A 169 -3.29 -16.81 -6.57
CA SER A 169 -4.09 -17.61 -5.66
C SER A 169 -3.51 -18.98 -5.32
N SER A 170 -2.61 -19.54 -6.14
CA SER A 170 -1.94 -20.81 -5.86
C SER A 170 -0.62 -20.66 -5.11
N LEU A 171 -0.16 -19.42 -4.88
CA LEU A 171 1.03 -19.17 -4.08
C LEU A 171 0.85 -19.74 -2.66
N PRO A 172 1.88 -20.40 -2.10
CA PRO A 172 1.83 -20.98 -0.77
C PRO A 172 1.53 -19.94 0.31
N GLU A 173 1.27 -20.41 1.52
CA GLU A 173 1.24 -19.53 2.69
C GLU A 173 2.64 -18.93 2.89
N MET A 174 2.67 -17.62 3.10
CA MET A 174 3.90 -16.84 3.24
C MET A 174 3.65 -15.76 4.28
N ASP A 175 4.71 -15.34 4.96
CA ASP A 175 4.62 -14.29 5.96
C ASP A 175 4.41 -12.91 5.31
N LEU A 176 4.18 -11.92 6.17
CA LEU A 176 3.95 -10.55 5.71
C LEU A 176 5.17 -9.96 4.99
N LEU A 177 6.38 -10.20 5.48
CA LEU A 177 7.59 -9.58 4.92
C LEU A 177 7.86 -10.09 3.52
N LEU A 178 7.79 -11.41 3.32
CA LEU A 178 7.95 -12.04 2.01
C LEU A 178 6.85 -11.62 1.04
N SER A 179 5.62 -11.40 1.54
CA SER A 179 4.52 -10.87 0.72
C SER A 179 4.81 -9.45 0.22
N LEU A 180 5.36 -8.57 1.08
CA LEU A 180 5.70 -7.20 0.71
C LEU A 180 6.89 -7.15 -0.24
N GLU A 181 7.90 -7.98 0.00
CA GLU A 181 9.04 -8.16 -0.90
C GLU A 181 8.61 -8.64 -2.28
N LEU A 182 7.68 -9.62 -2.35
CA LEU A 182 7.14 -10.08 -3.63
C LEU A 182 6.38 -8.97 -4.38
N ILE A 183 5.67 -8.07 -3.70
CA ILE A 183 5.08 -6.89 -4.36
C ILE A 183 6.16 -6.00 -4.99
N GLN A 184 7.30 -5.80 -4.31
CA GLN A 184 8.42 -5.02 -4.84
C GLN A 184 9.06 -5.71 -6.04
N ALA A 185 9.29 -7.02 -5.93
CA ALA A 185 9.83 -7.81 -7.04
C ALA A 185 8.92 -7.76 -8.27
N LEU A 186 7.59 -7.87 -8.09
CA LEU A 186 6.64 -7.74 -9.19
C LEU A 186 6.75 -6.37 -9.88
N ASP A 187 6.91 -5.28 -9.11
CA ASP A 187 7.13 -3.94 -9.67
C ASP A 187 8.49 -3.83 -10.39
N GLN A 188 9.57 -4.29 -9.74
CA GLN A 188 10.94 -4.28 -10.26
C GLN A 188 11.07 -5.05 -11.58
N PHE A 189 10.43 -6.22 -11.68
CA PHE A 189 10.44 -7.06 -12.88
C PHE A 189 9.28 -6.76 -13.83
N LEU A 190 8.49 -5.71 -13.58
CA LEU A 190 7.34 -5.29 -14.39
C LEU A 190 6.34 -6.42 -14.66
N VAL A 191 6.12 -7.26 -13.65
CA VAL A 191 5.18 -8.37 -13.67
C VAL A 191 3.85 -7.94 -13.03
N PRO A 192 2.70 -8.13 -13.67
CA PRO A 192 1.41 -7.81 -13.07
C PRO A 192 1.12 -8.69 -11.86
N GLY A 193 0.33 -8.18 -10.90
CA GLY A 193 -0.09 -8.97 -9.74
C GLY A 193 0.04 -8.31 -8.38
N GLY A 194 0.79 -7.20 -8.27
CA GLY A 194 1.02 -6.52 -6.99
C GLY A 194 -0.28 -6.13 -6.27
N TRP A 195 -1.32 -5.74 -7.03
CA TRP A 195 -2.65 -5.41 -6.48
C TRP A 195 -3.40 -6.63 -5.93
N SER A 196 -3.36 -7.76 -6.64
CA SER A 196 -3.92 -9.03 -6.17
C SER A 196 -3.25 -9.51 -4.89
N LEU A 197 -1.93 -9.33 -4.76
CA LEU A 197 -1.19 -9.66 -3.55
C LEU A 197 -1.52 -8.68 -2.41
N ALA A 198 -1.61 -7.37 -2.69
CA ALA A 198 -2.06 -6.38 -1.70
C ALA A 198 -3.48 -6.66 -1.19
N ARG A 199 -4.38 -7.10 -2.07
CA ARG A 199 -5.72 -7.57 -1.66
C ARG A 199 -5.61 -8.79 -0.74
N ARG A 200 -4.82 -9.80 -1.11
CA ARG A 200 -4.60 -11.00 -0.29
C ARG A 200 -4.11 -10.63 1.11
N ILE A 201 -3.10 -9.76 1.22
CA ILE A 201 -2.57 -9.23 2.49
C ILE A 201 -3.70 -8.54 3.29
N THR A 202 -4.45 -7.64 2.65
CA THR A 202 -5.55 -6.91 3.32
C THR A 202 -6.64 -7.85 3.84
N THR A 203 -6.93 -8.94 3.12
CA THR A 203 -7.98 -9.89 3.50
C THR A 203 -7.54 -10.90 4.55
N LEU A 204 -6.31 -11.44 4.43
CA LEU A 204 -5.85 -12.58 5.20
C LEU A 204 -4.90 -12.19 6.33
N LEU A 205 -4.01 -11.22 6.08
CA LEU A 205 -2.91 -10.91 6.99
C LEU A 205 -3.14 -9.64 7.82
N LEU A 206 -4.05 -8.74 7.41
CA LEU A 206 -4.31 -7.50 8.14
C LEU A 206 -5.16 -7.79 9.40
N ASP A 207 -4.61 -7.65 10.58
CA ASP A 207 -5.27 -7.88 11.86
C ASP A 207 -4.73 -6.91 12.93
N PRO A 208 -5.23 -6.92 14.17
CA PRO A 208 -4.75 -5.98 15.18
C PRO A 208 -3.26 -6.09 15.51
N ASP A 209 -2.66 -7.27 15.35
CA ASP A 209 -1.27 -7.56 15.71
C ASP A 209 -0.32 -7.26 14.52
N SER A 210 -0.81 -7.35 13.29
CA SER A 210 -0.04 -7.09 12.08
C SER A 210 -0.20 -5.68 11.51
N ALA A 211 -1.26 -4.95 11.82
CA ALA A 211 -1.55 -3.67 11.16
C ALA A 211 -0.45 -2.61 11.38
N GLY A 212 0.12 -2.51 12.57
CA GLY A 212 1.17 -1.54 12.85
C GLY A 212 2.51 -1.90 12.19
N SER A 213 2.85 -3.20 12.17
CA SER A 213 4.01 -3.69 11.42
C SER A 213 3.84 -3.51 9.90
N LEU A 214 2.67 -3.81 9.35
CA LEU A 214 2.34 -3.55 7.94
C LEU A 214 2.51 -2.07 7.60
N TYR A 215 1.96 -1.16 8.42
CA TYR A 215 2.14 0.27 8.22
C TYR A 215 3.63 0.61 8.15
N ARG A 216 4.40 0.22 9.17
CA ARG A 216 5.83 0.51 9.30
C ARG A 216 6.63 0.04 8.09
N GLN A 217 6.38 -1.20 7.64
CA GLN A 217 7.08 -1.78 6.50
C GLN A 217 6.69 -1.15 5.16
N CYS A 218 5.53 -0.49 5.07
CA CYS A 218 5.12 0.22 3.86
C CYS A 218 5.53 1.71 3.86
N VAL A 219 6.08 2.24 4.97
CA VAL A 219 6.54 3.64 5.03
C VAL A 219 7.72 3.82 4.09
N GLY A 220 7.67 4.88 3.26
CA GLY A 220 8.76 5.23 2.35
C GLY A 220 8.69 4.54 0.98
N HIS A 221 7.86 3.50 0.83
CA HIS A 221 7.64 2.88 -0.47
C HIS A 221 6.79 3.75 -1.39
N ILE A 222 7.17 3.79 -2.67
CA ILE A 222 6.46 4.51 -3.75
C ILE A 222 5.60 3.58 -4.62
N VAL A 223 5.80 2.27 -4.51
CA VAL A 223 5.07 1.24 -5.26
C VAL A 223 3.59 1.31 -4.90
N ALA A 224 2.73 1.54 -5.89
CA ALA A 224 1.32 1.89 -5.65
C ALA A 224 0.54 0.87 -4.78
N PRO A 225 0.66 -0.45 -4.98
CA PRO A 225 0.09 -1.44 -4.06
C PRO A 225 0.58 -1.31 -2.61
N LEU A 226 1.86 -1.00 -2.36
CA LEU A 226 2.40 -0.80 -1.01
C LEU A 226 1.87 0.48 -0.36
N VAL A 227 1.77 1.57 -1.14
CA VAL A 227 1.14 2.81 -0.68
C VAL A 227 -0.31 2.56 -0.28
N ALA A 228 -1.04 1.74 -1.06
CA ALA A 228 -2.40 1.34 -0.73
C ALA A 228 -2.46 0.51 0.56
N LEU A 229 -1.54 -0.45 0.76
CA LEU A 229 -1.46 -1.23 2.01
C LEU A 229 -1.16 -0.35 3.23
N LYS A 230 -0.28 0.64 3.10
CA LYS A 230 -0.03 1.64 4.14
C LYS A 230 -1.32 2.35 4.54
N GLN A 231 -2.10 2.81 3.56
CA GLN A 231 -3.39 3.46 3.81
C GLN A 231 -4.42 2.48 4.39
N ALA A 232 -4.44 1.22 3.93
CA ALA A 232 -5.31 0.18 4.49
C ALA A 232 -5.01 -0.03 5.98
N ALA A 233 -3.74 -0.07 6.39
CA ALA A 233 -3.35 -0.20 7.79
C ALA A 233 -3.86 0.96 8.66
N LEU A 234 -3.74 2.20 8.18
CA LEU A 234 -4.27 3.38 8.88
C LEU A 234 -5.79 3.33 9.00
N HIS A 235 -6.48 3.02 7.90
CA HIS A 235 -7.92 2.84 7.90
C HIS A 235 -8.34 1.73 8.88
N TYR A 236 -7.63 0.60 8.89
CA TYR A 236 -7.89 -0.49 9.81
C TYR A 236 -7.76 -0.06 11.27
N ALA A 237 -6.67 0.63 11.62
CA ALA A 237 -6.46 1.16 12.97
C ALA A 237 -7.61 2.09 13.42
N LEU A 238 -8.15 2.87 12.48
CA LEU A 238 -9.22 3.83 12.77
C LEU A 238 -10.60 3.20 12.88
N VAL A 239 -10.97 2.21 12.08
CA VAL A 239 -12.38 1.78 11.97
C VAL A 239 -12.60 0.27 12.05
N ALA A 240 -11.55 -0.54 12.19
CA ALA A 240 -11.76 -1.96 12.39
C ALA A 240 -12.36 -2.27 13.77
N THR A 241 -13.16 -3.33 13.80
CA THR A 241 -13.78 -3.86 15.01
C THR A 241 -12.69 -4.58 15.81
N MET A 242 -12.31 -4.02 16.95
CA MET A 242 -11.29 -4.56 17.84
C MET A 242 -11.55 -4.09 19.28
N THR A 243 -10.91 -4.71 20.26
CA THR A 243 -10.99 -4.27 21.65
C THR A 243 -10.27 -2.94 21.87
N THR A 244 -10.64 -2.19 22.91
CA THR A 244 -9.95 -0.94 23.28
C THR A 244 -8.47 -1.15 23.57
N ASN A 245 -8.09 -2.30 24.16
CA ASN A 245 -6.69 -2.62 24.41
C ASN A 245 -5.91 -2.89 23.11
N GLN A 246 -6.47 -3.66 22.17
CA GLN A 246 -5.86 -3.87 20.85
C GLN A 246 -5.69 -2.54 20.10
N ARG A 247 -6.72 -1.69 20.12
CA ARG A 247 -6.66 -0.36 19.50
C ARG A 247 -5.57 0.50 20.13
N ARG A 248 -5.45 0.49 21.46
CA ARG A 248 -4.39 1.21 22.18
C ARG A 248 -3.01 0.74 21.72
N ILE A 249 -2.76 -0.56 21.73
CA ILE A 249 -1.48 -1.15 21.30
C ILE A 249 -1.14 -0.73 19.86
N LEU A 250 -2.11 -0.84 18.96
CA LEU A 250 -1.93 -0.43 17.57
C LEU A 250 -1.62 1.07 17.41
N PHE A 251 -2.29 1.95 18.16
CA PHE A 251 -1.98 3.37 18.15
C PHE A 251 -0.62 3.69 18.80
N ASP A 252 -0.18 2.93 19.80
CA ASP A 252 1.15 3.03 20.37
C ASP A 252 2.23 2.65 19.33
N GLU A 253 2.00 1.60 18.54
CA GLU A 253 2.88 1.22 17.42
C GLU A 253 2.93 2.28 16.32
N LEU A 254 1.77 2.83 15.93
CA LEU A 254 1.70 3.92 14.96
C LEU A 254 2.40 5.17 15.48
N ARG A 255 2.27 5.49 16.77
CA ARG A 255 2.95 6.62 17.41
C ARG A 255 4.48 6.47 17.36
N ALA A 256 4.99 5.25 17.47
CA ALA A 256 6.41 4.95 17.30
C ALA A 256 6.90 5.16 15.85
N CYS A 257 5.99 5.23 14.87
CA CYS A 257 6.33 5.43 13.46
C CYS A 257 6.31 6.94 13.09
N PRO A 258 7.40 7.50 12.55
CA PRO A 258 7.44 8.88 12.11
C PRO A 258 6.33 9.18 11.07
N GLY A 259 5.61 10.29 11.26
CA GLY A 259 4.60 10.75 10.31
C GLY A 259 3.22 10.08 10.41
N ALA A 260 3.08 8.91 11.05
CA ALA A 260 1.81 8.16 11.08
C ALA A 260 0.63 8.97 11.65
N LEU A 261 0.83 9.63 12.80
CA LEU A 261 -0.20 10.49 13.39
C LEU A 261 -0.51 11.72 12.54
N GLY A 262 0.45 12.17 11.72
CA GLY A 262 0.24 13.19 10.71
C GLY A 262 -0.65 12.68 9.58
N GLU A 263 -0.37 11.49 9.07
CA GLU A 263 -1.22 10.85 8.04
C GLU A 263 -2.64 10.57 8.54
N VAL A 264 -2.81 10.12 9.80
CA VAL A 264 -4.13 10.00 10.43
C VAL A 264 -4.87 11.33 10.45
N ARG A 265 -4.18 12.42 10.81
CA ARG A 265 -4.74 13.77 10.82
C ARG A 265 -5.17 14.20 9.41
N GLU A 266 -4.33 13.97 8.40
CA GLU A 266 -4.63 14.32 7.01
C GLU A 266 -5.78 13.49 6.44
N LEU A 267 -5.86 12.19 6.79
CA LEU A 267 -6.97 11.31 6.45
C LEU A 267 -8.29 11.87 7.00
N LEU A 268 -8.33 12.22 8.29
CA LEU A 268 -9.53 12.80 8.91
C LEU A 268 -9.87 14.18 8.32
N ARG A 269 -8.85 15.01 8.06
CA ARG A 269 -9.00 16.31 7.39
C ARG A 269 -9.63 16.15 6.00
N GLY A 270 -9.18 15.17 5.23
CA GLY A 270 -9.71 14.85 3.91
C GLY A 270 -11.20 14.51 3.93
N GLN A 271 -11.65 13.76 4.94
CA GLN A 271 -13.09 13.45 5.12
C GLN A 271 -13.93 14.66 5.57
N LEU A 272 -13.29 15.64 6.22
CA LEU A 272 -13.93 16.86 6.67
C LEU A 272 -14.03 17.92 5.56
N LEU A 273 -13.15 17.92 4.56
CA LEU A 273 -13.22 18.89 3.47
C LEU A 273 -14.46 18.67 2.58
N PRO A 274 -15.02 19.72 1.96
CA PRO A 274 -16.06 19.54 0.95
C PRO A 274 -15.50 18.75 -0.23
N CYS A 275 -16.27 17.79 -0.78
CA CYS A 275 -15.84 16.96 -1.93
C CYS A 275 -15.33 17.76 -3.13
N LYS A 276 -15.70 19.06 -3.24
CA LYS A 276 -15.22 19.98 -4.29
C LYS A 276 -13.71 20.31 -4.20
N TYR A 277 -13.03 20.05 -3.08
CA TYR A 277 -11.61 20.38 -2.87
C TYR A 277 -10.66 19.19 -3.00
N VAL A 278 -11.17 17.95 -3.06
CA VAL A 278 -10.33 16.74 -3.05
C VAL A 278 -9.53 16.59 -4.35
N HIS A 279 -10.03 17.09 -5.48
CA HIS A 279 -9.33 17.03 -6.76
C HIS A 279 -8.11 17.95 -6.89
N ILE A 280 -7.95 18.94 -5.98
CA ILE A 280 -6.85 19.90 -6.08
C ILE A 280 -5.59 19.39 -5.35
N MET A 281 -5.74 18.57 -4.29
CA MET A 281 -4.58 18.10 -3.51
C MET A 281 -3.94 16.81 -4.01
N THR A 282 -4.61 16.02 -4.86
CA THR A 282 -3.97 14.87 -5.52
C THR A 282 -3.16 15.26 -6.77
N ALA A 283 -3.35 16.47 -7.30
CA ALA A 283 -2.65 16.94 -8.51
C ALA A 283 -1.26 17.55 -8.22
N THR A 284 -1.00 18.02 -7.00
CA THR A 284 0.28 18.68 -6.64
C THR A 284 1.41 17.71 -6.27
N ALA A 285 1.17 16.40 -6.27
CA ALA A 285 2.22 15.39 -6.05
C ALA A 285 2.83 14.85 -7.36
N GLY A 286 2.40 15.34 -8.54
CA GLY A 286 2.78 14.76 -9.84
C GLY A 286 3.26 15.75 -10.91
N SER A 287 3.62 16.98 -10.57
CA SER A 287 4.14 17.92 -11.57
C SER A 287 5.25 18.82 -11.01
N ALA A 288 6.44 18.24 -10.91
CA ALA A 288 7.70 18.98 -10.80
C ALA A 288 8.84 18.16 -11.44
N ALA A 289 8.67 17.79 -12.70
CA ALA A 289 9.77 17.40 -13.56
C ALA A 289 9.37 17.61 -15.03
N HIS A 290 10.17 18.44 -15.71
CA HIS A 290 10.23 18.73 -17.15
C HIS A 290 9.79 20.15 -17.56
N SER A 291 10.78 21.05 -17.62
CA SER A 291 11.17 21.71 -18.87
C SER A 291 12.32 22.69 -18.62
N SER A 292 13.55 22.28 -18.98
CA SER A 292 14.65 23.21 -19.20
C SER A 292 15.57 22.68 -20.28
N THR A 293 15.12 22.75 -21.54
CA THR A 293 15.99 22.73 -22.72
C THR A 293 15.29 23.53 -23.81
N GLY A 294 15.95 24.60 -24.28
CA GLY A 294 15.37 25.51 -25.25
C GLY A 294 16.34 26.62 -25.65
N THR A 295 17.50 26.22 -26.19
CA THR A 295 18.40 27.09 -26.94
C THR A 295 17.67 27.77 -28.09
N SER A 296 17.72 29.10 -28.17
CA SER A 296 17.46 29.83 -29.41
C SER A 296 18.22 31.17 -29.38
N ASN A 297 19.43 31.15 -29.94
CA ASN A 297 20.10 32.36 -30.42
C ASN A 297 19.50 32.67 -31.80
N ALA A 298 18.68 33.71 -31.87
CA ALA A 298 18.25 34.31 -33.11
C ALA A 298 18.58 35.82 -33.10
N SER A 299 19.50 36.17 -33.99
CA SER A 299 19.73 37.45 -34.67
C SER A 299 18.70 38.56 -34.40
N ILE A 300 19.18 39.69 -33.88
CA ILE A 300 18.57 41.02 -34.10
C ILE A 300 19.68 41.95 -34.59
N ALA A 301 19.67 42.18 -35.89
CA ALA A 301 20.26 43.35 -36.53
C ALA A 301 19.16 44.42 -36.65
N ASP A 302 19.57 45.65 -36.37
CA ASP A 302 19.08 46.94 -36.90
C ASP A 302 17.61 47.36 -36.68
N ILE A 303 17.42 48.55 -36.08
CA ILE A 303 16.99 49.78 -36.78
C ILE A 303 16.69 50.92 -35.77
N ASN A 304 17.37 52.06 -35.97
CA ASN A 304 17.05 53.49 -35.70
C ASN A 304 16.70 53.93 -34.27
N ILE A 305 17.27 55.00 -33.66
CA ILE A 305 17.87 56.28 -34.13
C ILE A 305 19.08 56.60 -33.25
#